data_AF-A0A954RGI6-F1
#
_entry.id   AF-A0A954RGI6-F1
#
_cell.length_a   1.000
_cell.length_b   1.000
_cell.length_c   1.000
_cell.angle_alpha   90.00
_cell.angle_beta   90.00
_cell.angle_gamma   90.00
#
_symmetry.space_group_name_H-M   'P 1'
#
loop_
_entity.id
_entity.type
_entity.pdbx_description
1 polymer ?
#
loop_
_entity_poly.entity_id
_entity_poly.type
_entity_poly.pdbx_seq_one_letter_code
_entity_poly.pdbx_strand_id
1 'polypeptide(L)'
;MSDTLDAKYAESRRLLDERTVRTVRLHFDPELGAPFWLEQAKTYDFDPLTDVNCFEDLKKFPLFEDEWLRGGPVTKFLPKKFANEPRYVFETGGTTGIPKSRCVVRDHWIDYEEFSKTLPDDKFPPGSNWLMLGPSGPRRLRLAVEHLCQHRGGICFCVD
;
A
#
# COMPACT_ATOMS: atom_id res chain seq x y z
N MET A 1 -25.02 -16.15 21.74
CA MET A 1 -23.87 -15.49 21.09
C MET A 1 -23.93 -15.85 19.60
N SER A 2 -24.81 -15.18 18.86
CA SER A 2 -24.86 -15.24 17.40
C SER A 2 -24.45 -13.85 16.95
N ASP A 3 -23.16 -13.63 16.78
CA ASP A 3 -22.69 -12.53 15.94
C ASP A 3 -23.13 -12.90 14.52
N THR A 4 -24.31 -12.41 14.11
CA THR A 4 -24.86 -12.67 12.78
C THR A 4 -23.86 -12.21 11.74
N LEU A 5 -23.74 -12.97 10.64
CA LEU A 5 -22.91 -12.62 9.50
C LEU A 5 -23.15 -11.17 9.04
N ASP A 6 -24.40 -10.72 9.12
CA ASP A 6 -24.82 -9.35 8.81
C ASP A 6 -24.15 -8.31 9.70
N ALA A 7 -24.01 -8.57 11.01
CA ALA A 7 -23.33 -7.66 11.93
C ALA A 7 -21.83 -7.56 11.59
N LYS A 8 -21.18 -8.69 11.27
CA LYS A 8 -19.78 -8.71 10.82
C LYS A 8 -19.59 -7.98 9.49
N TYR A 9 -20.52 -8.15 8.57
CA TYR A 9 -20.52 -7.47 7.27
C TYR A 9 -20.68 -5.95 7.46
N ALA A 10 -21.65 -5.51 8.27
CA ALA A 10 -21.88 -4.11 8.55
C ALA A 10 -20.66 -3.44 9.20
N GLU A 11 -20.05 -4.10 10.19
CA GLU A 11 -18.83 -3.59 10.84
C GLU A 11 -17.64 -3.53 9.88
N SER A 12 -17.43 -4.57 9.06
CA SER A 12 -16.36 -4.58 8.07
C SER A 12 -16.51 -3.45 7.05
N ARG A 13 -17.75 -3.19 6.61
CA ARG A 13 -18.07 -2.08 5.71
C ARG A 13 -17.78 -0.72 6.36
N ARG A 14 -18.19 -0.52 7.62
CA ARG A 14 -17.92 0.72 8.38
C ARG A 14 -16.42 0.99 8.47
N LEU A 15 -15.62 -0.01 8.83
CA LEU A 15 -14.17 0.10 8.93
C LEU A 15 -13.51 0.43 7.57
N LEU A 16 -14.00 -0.17 6.49
CA LEU A 16 -13.54 0.11 5.13
C LEU A 16 -13.83 1.57 4.73
N ASP A 17 -15.04 2.06 5.00
CA ASP A 17 -15.45 3.42 4.70
C ASP A 17 -14.60 4.43 5.49
N GLU A 18 -14.44 4.22 6.80
CA GLU A 18 -13.60 5.07 7.66
C GLU A 18 -12.14 5.10 7.21
N ARG A 19 -11.58 3.93 6.85
CA ARG A 19 -10.21 3.85 6.34
C ARG A 19 -10.07 4.58 5.01
N THR A 20 -11.06 4.45 4.12
CA THR A 20 -11.06 5.12 2.82
C THR A 20 -11.06 6.63 2.99
N VAL A 21 -12.02 7.17 3.75
CA VAL A 21 -12.16 8.61 3.98
C VAL A 21 -10.89 9.18 4.60
N ARG A 22 -10.32 8.53 5.62
CA ARG A 22 -9.06 8.96 6.24
C ARG A 22 -7.90 8.97 5.26
N THR A 23 -7.83 7.99 4.35
CA THR A 23 -6.76 7.87 3.36
C THR A 23 -6.88 8.99 2.31
N VAL A 24 -8.08 9.19 1.77
CA VAL A 24 -8.35 10.26 0.80
C VAL A 24 -8.06 11.62 1.42
N ARG A 25 -8.58 11.89 2.62
CA ARG A 25 -8.30 13.15 3.34
C ARG A 25 -6.81 13.41 3.52
N LEU A 26 -6.01 12.39 3.87
CA LEU A 26 -4.56 12.56 3.94
C LEU A 26 -3.95 12.90 2.59
N HIS A 27 -4.30 12.19 1.53
CA HIS A 27 -3.66 12.38 0.22
C HIS A 27 -4.00 13.74 -0.42
N PHE A 28 -5.18 14.28 -0.11
CA PHE A 28 -5.67 15.57 -0.61
C PHE A 28 -5.53 16.72 0.40
N ASP A 29 -4.92 16.49 1.56
CA ASP A 29 -4.62 17.55 2.54
C ASP A 29 -3.67 18.61 1.93
N PRO A 30 -4.01 19.90 1.91
CA PRO A 30 -3.20 20.93 1.24
C PRO A 30 -1.75 21.03 1.77
N GLU A 31 -1.53 20.73 3.04
CA GLU A 31 -0.23 20.84 3.71
C GLU A 31 0.51 19.51 3.73
N LEU A 32 -0.20 18.42 4.01
CA LEU A 32 0.35 17.11 4.30
C LEU A 32 0.22 16.09 3.16
N GLY A 33 -0.57 16.42 2.14
CA GLY A 33 -0.94 15.54 1.04
C GLY A 33 0.17 15.27 0.03
N ALA A 34 -0.17 14.46 -0.96
CA ALA A 34 0.77 14.05 -1.99
C ALA A 34 0.79 15.08 -3.13
N PRO A 35 1.96 15.57 -3.56
CA PRO A 35 2.05 16.61 -4.59
C PRO A 35 1.25 16.29 -5.86
N PHE A 36 1.30 15.04 -6.33
CA PHE A 36 0.56 14.60 -7.51
C PHE A 36 -0.96 14.76 -7.33
N TRP A 37 -1.51 14.30 -6.20
CA TRP A 37 -2.96 14.34 -5.97
C TRP A 37 -3.47 15.75 -5.74
N LEU A 38 -2.67 16.62 -5.11
CA LEU A 38 -3.02 18.03 -4.95
C LEU A 38 -3.11 18.77 -6.30
N GLU A 39 -2.28 18.41 -7.27
CA GLU A 39 -2.39 18.96 -8.62
C GLU A 39 -3.58 18.36 -9.39
N GLN A 40 -3.83 17.05 -9.27
CA GLN A 40 -4.99 16.41 -9.89
C GLN A 40 -6.33 16.92 -9.34
N ALA A 41 -6.41 17.27 -8.05
CA ALA A 41 -7.63 17.80 -7.45
C ALA A 41 -8.17 19.04 -8.18
N LYS A 42 -7.29 19.83 -8.81
CA LYS A 42 -7.66 21.03 -9.57
C LYS A 42 -8.38 20.73 -10.89
N THR A 43 -8.33 19.48 -11.36
CA THR A 43 -8.93 19.06 -12.63
C THR A 43 -10.27 18.33 -12.44
N TYR A 44 -10.62 17.98 -11.22
CA TYR A 44 -11.86 17.28 -10.91
C TYR A 44 -13.04 18.25 -10.84
N ASP A 45 -14.23 17.74 -11.15
CA ASP A 45 -15.52 18.43 -11.01
C ASP A 45 -16.17 18.21 -9.64
N PHE A 46 -15.44 17.58 -8.71
CA PHE A 46 -15.83 17.31 -7.32
C PHE A 46 -14.64 17.58 -6.38
N ASP A 47 -14.93 17.76 -5.09
CA ASP A 47 -13.92 17.95 -4.05
C ASP A 47 -13.68 16.65 -3.26
N PRO A 48 -12.50 16.00 -3.40
CA PRO A 48 -12.17 14.77 -2.67
C PRO A 48 -12.28 14.87 -1.15
N LEU A 49 -12.12 16.07 -0.56
CA LEU A 49 -12.16 16.25 0.89
C LEU A 49 -13.58 16.23 1.46
N THR A 50 -14.57 16.60 0.66
CA THR A 50 -15.98 16.74 1.08
C THR A 50 -16.91 15.74 0.41
N ASP A 51 -16.63 15.36 -0.83
CA ASP A 51 -17.50 14.48 -1.63
C ASP A 51 -17.16 12.99 -1.48
N VAL A 52 -16.00 12.61 -0.94
CA VAL A 52 -15.65 11.19 -0.69
C VAL A 52 -15.90 10.82 0.76
N ASN A 53 -16.99 10.08 1.00
CA ASN A 53 -17.48 9.74 2.34
C ASN A 53 -17.55 8.23 2.60
N CYS A 54 -17.35 7.40 1.58
CA CYS A 54 -17.30 5.94 1.70
C CYS A 54 -16.42 5.32 0.60
N PHE A 55 -16.25 4.00 0.64
CA PHE A 55 -15.49 3.26 -0.37
C PHE A 55 -16.07 3.38 -1.79
N GLU A 56 -17.40 3.39 -1.91
CA GLU A 56 -18.07 3.48 -3.20
C GLU A 56 -17.83 4.81 -3.92
N ASP A 57 -17.60 5.90 -3.17
CA ASP A 57 -17.30 7.22 -3.73
C ASP A 57 -15.95 7.26 -4.48
N LEU A 58 -15.08 6.25 -4.31
CA LEU A 58 -13.86 6.14 -5.12
C LEU A 58 -14.14 6.03 -6.62
N LYS A 59 -15.36 5.65 -7.02
CA LYS A 59 -15.82 5.64 -8.42
C LYS A 59 -15.94 7.03 -9.04
N LYS A 60 -15.90 8.10 -8.23
CA LYS A 60 -15.87 9.50 -8.72
C LYS A 60 -14.54 9.85 -9.36
N PHE A 61 -13.44 9.21 -8.93
CA PHE A 61 -12.15 9.45 -9.55
C PHE A 61 -12.13 8.89 -10.99
N PRO A 62 -11.49 9.59 -11.93
CA PRO A 62 -11.25 9.04 -13.26
C PRO A 62 -10.33 7.81 -13.18
N LEU A 63 -10.24 7.09 -14.30
CA LEU A 63 -9.30 5.97 -14.41
C LEU A 63 -7.87 6.45 -14.17
N PHE A 64 -7.09 5.62 -13.47
CA PHE A 64 -5.69 5.89 -13.20
C PHE A 64 -4.84 5.56 -14.42
N GLU A 65 -4.08 6.53 -14.91
CA GLU A 65 -3.19 6.32 -16.06
C GLU A 65 -1.89 5.64 -15.62
N ASP A 66 -1.62 4.46 -16.16
CA ASP A 66 -0.49 3.64 -15.73
C ASP A 66 0.88 4.26 -16.07
N GLU A 67 0.93 5.06 -17.13
CA GLU A 67 2.10 5.84 -17.54
C GLU A 67 2.49 6.91 -16.51
N TRP A 68 1.56 7.35 -15.64
CA TRP A 68 1.91 8.24 -14.54
C TRP A 68 2.89 7.62 -13.55
N LEU A 69 3.04 6.30 -13.51
CA LEU A 69 4.03 5.62 -12.68
C LEU A 69 5.43 5.63 -13.30
N ARG A 70 5.59 6.09 -14.54
CA ARG A 70 6.89 6.15 -15.21
C ARG A 70 7.48 7.56 -15.12
N GLY A 71 8.77 7.62 -14.81
CA GLY A 71 9.54 8.86 -14.78
C GLY A 71 9.06 9.92 -13.78
N GLY A 72 9.73 11.07 -13.82
CA GLY A 72 9.55 12.17 -12.89
C GLY A 72 10.07 11.87 -11.47
N PRO A 73 9.80 12.76 -10.50
CA PRO A 73 10.20 12.55 -9.12
C PRO A 73 9.49 11.33 -8.53
N VAL A 74 10.24 10.36 -8.02
CA VAL A 74 9.68 9.14 -7.38
C VAL A 74 8.80 9.47 -6.17
N THR A 75 8.98 10.65 -5.57
CA THR A 75 8.24 11.15 -4.42
C THR A 75 6.91 11.83 -4.78
N LYS A 76 6.53 11.96 -6.06
CA LYS A 76 5.32 12.71 -6.45
C LYS A 76 4.02 12.17 -5.83
N PHE A 77 3.96 10.87 -5.58
CA PHE A 77 2.81 10.21 -4.92
C PHE A 77 2.95 10.10 -3.39
N LEU A 78 4.07 10.53 -2.81
CA LEU A 78 4.33 10.45 -1.38
C LEU A 78 3.65 11.63 -0.67
N PRO A 79 2.73 11.40 0.29
CA PRO A 79 2.25 12.47 1.16
C PRO A 79 3.40 13.17 1.88
N LYS A 80 3.41 14.50 1.88
CA LYS A 80 4.40 15.32 2.59
C LYS A 80 4.53 14.95 4.08
N LYS A 81 3.44 14.45 4.68
CA LYS A 81 3.43 13.86 6.03
C LYS A 81 4.58 12.87 6.27
N PHE A 82 4.98 12.12 5.25
CA PHE A 82 5.99 11.07 5.35
C PHE A 82 7.34 11.46 4.73
N ALA A 83 7.56 12.74 4.41
CA ALA A 83 8.77 13.19 3.69
C ALA A 83 10.07 12.92 4.46
N ASN A 84 10.00 12.82 5.79
CA ASN A 84 11.15 12.60 6.67
C ASN A 84 11.27 11.15 7.16
N GLU A 85 10.40 10.23 6.72
CA GLU A 85 10.52 8.81 7.05
C GLU A 85 11.52 8.10 6.12
N PRO A 86 12.08 6.95 6.55
CA PRO A 86 12.79 6.04 5.65
C PRO A 86 11.91 5.64 4.47
N ARG A 87 12.48 5.69 3.27
CA ARG A 87 11.75 5.50 2.01
C ARG A 87 12.46 4.50 1.12
N TYR A 88 11.67 3.72 0.40
CA TYR A 88 12.15 2.73 -0.56
C TYR A 88 11.53 3.02 -1.93
N VAL A 89 12.18 2.53 -2.99
CA VAL A 89 11.63 2.55 -4.34
C VAL A 89 11.41 1.12 -4.79
N PHE A 90 10.18 0.84 -5.21
CA PHE A 90 9.83 -0.43 -5.84
C PHE A 90 9.38 -0.22 -7.26
N GLU A 91 9.75 -1.16 -8.12
CA GLU A 91 9.56 -1.07 -9.56
C GLU A 91 8.85 -2.30 -10.11
N THR A 92 8.11 -2.06 -11.20
CA THR A 92 7.55 -3.13 -12.01
C THR A 92 7.69 -2.87 -13.52
N GLY A 93 7.79 -3.97 -14.28
CA GLY A 93 8.12 -3.94 -15.70
C GLY A 93 9.56 -3.49 -15.96
N GLY A 94 9.77 -2.83 -17.10
CA GLY A 94 11.04 -2.14 -17.41
C GLY A 94 12.08 -2.96 -18.18
N THR A 95 11.71 -4.11 -18.75
CA THR A 95 12.64 -4.92 -19.56
C THR A 95 13.04 -4.27 -20.88
N THR A 96 12.19 -3.38 -21.42
CA THR A 96 12.39 -2.70 -22.72
C THR A 96 12.23 -1.18 -22.65
N GLY A 97 11.98 -0.60 -21.46
CA GLY A 97 11.71 0.82 -21.29
C GLY A 97 11.74 1.26 -19.82
N ILE A 98 11.37 2.51 -19.55
CA ILE A 98 11.38 3.07 -18.19
C ILE A 98 10.42 2.26 -17.30
N PRO A 99 10.85 1.72 -16.15
CA PRO A 99 9.96 0.97 -15.27
C PRO A 99 8.86 1.86 -14.66
N LYS A 100 7.81 1.21 -14.15
CA LYS A 100 6.84 1.87 -13.28
C LYS A 100 7.40 1.86 -11.86
N SER A 101 7.57 3.01 -11.24
CA SER A 101 8.22 3.15 -9.94
C SER A 101 7.28 3.75 -8.90
N ARG A 102 7.36 3.26 -7.67
CA ARG A 102 6.61 3.78 -6.52
C ARG A 102 7.56 4.02 -5.35
N CYS A 103 7.49 5.21 -4.77
CA CYS A 103 8.11 5.49 -3.47
C CYS A 103 7.19 5.03 -2.34
N VAL A 104 7.75 4.26 -1.42
CA VAL A 104 7.03 3.64 -0.31
C VAL A 104 7.75 3.93 1.01
N VAL A 105 7.05 3.71 2.13
CA VAL A 105 7.60 3.99 3.47
C VAL A 105 7.69 2.68 4.24
N ARG A 106 6.56 2.22 4.79
CA ARG A 106 6.46 1.01 5.64
C ARG A 106 5.21 0.18 5.37
N ASP A 107 4.42 0.56 4.38
CA ASP A 107 3.23 -0.17 3.94
C ASP A 107 3.57 -1.61 3.54
N HIS A 108 4.72 -1.83 2.91
CA HIS A 108 5.14 -3.18 2.52
C HIS A 108 5.39 -4.12 3.70
N TRP A 109 5.77 -3.59 4.87
CA TRP A 109 5.87 -4.33 6.13
C TRP A 109 4.49 -4.55 6.75
N ILE A 110 3.72 -3.47 6.92
CA ILE A 110 2.37 -3.52 7.52
C ILE A 110 1.48 -4.54 6.78
N ASP A 111 1.47 -4.49 5.45
CA ASP A 111 0.70 -5.43 4.63
C ASP A 111 1.08 -6.89 4.90
N TYR A 112 2.37 -7.18 5.11
CA TYR A 112 2.85 -8.54 5.34
C TYR A 112 2.65 -8.98 6.79
N GLU A 113 2.66 -8.07 7.76
CA GLU A 113 2.21 -8.33 9.13
C GLU A 113 0.71 -8.69 9.16
N GLU A 114 -0.14 -7.99 8.41
CA GLU A 114 -1.55 -8.33 8.26
C GLU A 114 -1.73 -9.68 7.52
N PHE A 115 -0.97 -9.90 6.44
CA PHE A 115 -0.99 -11.19 5.72
C PHE A 115 -0.56 -12.36 6.61
N SER A 116 0.39 -12.15 7.52
CA SER A 116 0.85 -13.16 8.49
C SER A 116 -0.31 -13.77 9.29
N LYS A 117 -1.34 -12.99 9.60
CA LYS A 117 -2.53 -13.45 10.35
C LYS A 117 -3.39 -14.45 9.57
N THR A 118 -3.22 -14.53 8.25
CA THR A 118 -3.95 -15.45 7.37
C THR A 118 -3.21 -16.75 7.11
N LEU A 119 -1.93 -16.83 7.50
CA LEU A 119 -1.12 -18.02 7.31
C LEU A 119 -1.40 -19.04 8.43
N PRO A 120 -1.76 -20.29 8.09
CA PRO A 120 -2.02 -21.30 9.10
C PRO A 120 -0.71 -21.78 9.73
N ASP A 121 -0.66 -21.77 11.06
CA ASP A 121 0.57 -22.07 11.83
C ASP A 121 1.06 -23.51 11.62
N ASP A 122 0.20 -24.45 11.25
CA ASP A 122 0.62 -25.83 10.96
C ASP A 122 1.35 -25.98 9.61
N LYS A 123 1.18 -25.02 8.68
CA LYS A 123 1.88 -24.99 7.39
C LYS A 123 3.00 -23.96 7.33
N PHE A 124 2.89 -22.88 8.10
CA PHE A 124 3.88 -21.83 8.22
C PHE A 124 4.26 -21.60 9.68
N PRO A 125 4.93 -22.55 10.36
CA PRO A 125 5.11 -22.48 11.81
C PRO A 125 5.92 -21.25 12.22
N PRO A 126 5.50 -20.50 13.26
CA PRO A 126 6.33 -19.47 13.87
C PRO A 126 7.70 -20.01 14.26
N GLY A 127 8.75 -19.18 14.13
CA GLY A 127 10.14 -19.55 14.40
C GLY A 127 10.83 -20.34 13.27
N SER A 128 10.12 -20.70 12.19
CA SER A 128 10.72 -21.41 11.06
C SER A 128 11.60 -20.49 10.21
N ASN A 129 12.78 -20.99 9.80
CA ASN A 129 13.63 -20.29 8.84
C ASN A 129 13.12 -20.46 7.41
N TRP A 130 13.24 -19.41 6.59
CA TRP A 130 12.71 -19.38 5.23
C TRP A 130 13.81 -19.23 4.19
N LEU A 131 13.65 -19.87 3.04
CA LEU A 131 14.46 -19.64 1.84
C LEU A 131 13.63 -18.86 0.82
N MET A 132 13.96 -17.59 0.61
CA MET A 132 13.35 -16.75 -0.40
C MET A 132 14.08 -16.95 -1.73
N LEU A 133 13.46 -17.70 -2.63
CA LEU A 133 13.89 -17.83 -4.03
C LEU A 133 13.00 -16.94 -4.89
N GLY A 134 13.46 -15.71 -5.13
CA GLY A 134 12.69 -14.73 -5.89
C GLY A 134 13.49 -13.46 -6.16
N PRO A 135 12.88 -12.47 -6.84
CA PRO A 135 13.61 -11.28 -7.25
C PRO A 135 14.03 -10.44 -6.03
N SER A 136 15.32 -10.09 -6.00
CA SER A 136 15.94 -9.36 -4.90
C SER A 136 15.94 -7.83 -5.06
N GLY A 137 16.23 -7.36 -6.29
CA GLY A 137 16.53 -5.97 -6.65
C GLY A 137 15.40 -4.96 -6.42
N PRO A 138 14.90 -4.22 -7.43
CA PRO A 138 13.91 -3.17 -7.21
C PRO A 138 12.51 -3.73 -6.94
N ARG A 139 12.36 -5.03 -6.67
CA ARG A 139 11.07 -5.66 -6.41
C ARG A 139 10.79 -5.65 -4.90
N ARG A 140 9.56 -5.32 -4.55
CA ARG A 140 9.05 -5.32 -3.17
C ARG A 140 9.31 -6.63 -2.42
N LEU A 141 9.25 -7.76 -3.12
CA LEU A 141 9.14 -9.09 -2.52
C LEU A 141 10.27 -9.43 -1.55
N ARG A 142 11.52 -9.09 -1.86
CA ARG A 142 12.64 -9.39 -0.97
C ARG A 142 12.43 -8.79 0.42
N LEU A 143 12.22 -7.48 0.50
CA LEU A 143 12.05 -6.77 1.77
C LEU A 143 10.78 -7.20 2.51
N ALA A 144 9.72 -7.52 1.78
CA ALA A 144 8.45 -7.92 2.38
C ALA A 144 8.49 -9.36 2.94
N VAL A 145 9.05 -10.32 2.19
CA VAL A 145 9.18 -11.73 2.62
C VAL A 145 10.21 -11.87 3.73
N GLU A 146 11.33 -11.17 3.63
CA GLU A 146 12.35 -11.11 4.70
C GLU A 146 11.73 -10.61 6.00
N HIS A 147 10.98 -9.49 5.95
CA HIS A 147 10.25 -8.97 7.10
C HIS A 147 9.20 -9.93 7.65
N LEU A 148 8.42 -10.58 6.79
CA LEU A 148 7.41 -11.55 7.23
C LEU A 148 8.03 -12.74 7.98
N CYS A 149 9.14 -13.28 7.47
CA CYS A 149 9.88 -14.33 8.16
C CYS A 149 10.33 -13.85 9.55
N GLN A 150 10.93 -12.65 9.63
CA GLN A 150 11.41 -12.06 10.88
C GLN A 150 10.27 -11.75 11.86
N HIS A 151 9.16 -11.21 11.37
CA HIS A 151 7.95 -10.95 12.15
C HIS A 151 7.36 -12.24 12.73
N ARG A 152 7.50 -13.37 12.02
CA ARG A 152 7.13 -14.71 12.50
C ARG A 152 8.24 -15.40 13.31
N GLY A 153 9.35 -14.72 13.60
CA GLY A 153 10.43 -15.19 14.47
C GLY A 153 11.51 -16.05 13.81
N GLY A 154 11.53 -16.14 12.48
CA GLY A 154 12.51 -16.93 11.73
C GLY A 154 13.67 -16.11 11.13
N ILE A 155 14.69 -16.82 10.64
CA ILE A 155 15.78 -16.25 9.84
C ILE A 155 15.47 -16.46 8.35
N CYS A 156 15.51 -15.38 7.56
CA CYS A 156 15.31 -15.45 6.12
C CYS A 156 16.66 -15.54 5.41
N PHE A 157 16.79 -16.56 4.56
CA PHE A 157 17.90 -16.70 3.61
C PHE A 157 17.42 -16.26 2.23
N CYS A 158 18.26 -15.52 1.50
CA CYS A 158 18.00 -15.15 0.11
C CYS A 158 19.02 -15.84 -0.79
N VAL A 159 18.59 -16.23 -1.99
CA VAL A 159 19.49 -16.73 -3.06
C VAL A 159 19.54 -15.68 -4.15
N ASP A 160 20.75 -15.39 -4.64
CA ASP A 160 21.03 -14.48 -5.74
C ASP A 160 21.33 -15.19 -7.07
#